data_AF-A0A974S051-F1
#
_entry.id   AF-A0A974S051-F1
#
_cell.length_a   1.000
_cell.length_b   1.000
_cell.length_c   1.000
_cell.angle_alpha   90.00
_cell.angle_beta   90.00
_cell.angle_gamma   90.00
#
_symmetry.space_group_name_H-M   'P 1'
#
loop_
_entity.id
_entity.type
_entity.pdbx_description
1 polymer ?
#
loop_
_entity_poly.entity_id
_entity_poly.type
_entity_poly.pdbx_seq_one_letter_code
_entity_poly.pdbx_strand_id
1 'polypeptide(L)'
;MNIDNVKDLSFPKSDYDQWRSAAEAALREKTIDKLKTPTYEGITLNPLYTDDNVSLTDTENPGEFPYTRGIYTNGYHDEPWAVCQPVGGTDCKEANRKMKSALLRGQNAIVFPADLLVNGDLTELLDGLPLNQLPLYIDARGLQKNLLPQLGKLTSSLTGVLAEDPVAEWCVDGQIPREPESFFESWFHTLREMDSHAPQVKSILIKSVSYHNAGASAIQELAYALATAALYLAEGQKNGFTVEDLVDKMIFSFAVDSDYFMNIAKLRAARRLWAQFADAYHADADHFKMVIHAVTSERSETLYDEHVNILRTANQAFASAIGGIQYLEVHPFNHTSSKENQAADRIARNIHLILKEETHITEVADPAGGSWYVEQLTDEIAVKAWEKFFDIHTSGGILPLLQEGKIQDEIRDVFKKREHDLASRKVSIIGTNVYPNPADIGSDRSAVKEITSYYTLPDPQSIPAIKLKRLAEPFEELRQRSAAHRKVSGEAPQIGLLTFGELKNYKPHADFMKALAAAGGIEVVEGSGVDAIDFIKKTSVHTLCLCGSDEDYKVQVVKDIKKELPQVRLYLAGKQKEEVEAEFKEAGIQDVLHSKTNAVELLREWHKQLGVKA
;
A
#
# COMPACT_ATOMS: atom_id res chain seq x y z
N MET A 1 -50.80 -19.10 3.23
CA MET A 1 -49.53 -19.49 2.57
C MET A 1 -48.69 -20.22 3.58
N ASN A 2 -48.39 -21.50 3.33
CA ASN A 2 -47.47 -22.28 4.17
C ASN A 2 -46.02 -21.87 3.82
N ILE A 3 -45.08 -21.93 4.76
CA ILE A 3 -43.69 -21.51 4.57
C ILE A 3 -42.98 -22.33 3.48
N ASP A 4 -43.44 -23.56 3.27
CA ASP A 4 -42.97 -24.45 2.20
C ASP A 4 -43.29 -23.88 0.80
N ASN A 5 -44.44 -23.22 0.63
CA ASN A 5 -44.84 -22.62 -0.65
C ASN A 5 -44.09 -21.31 -0.96
N VAL A 6 -43.40 -20.72 0.03
CA VAL A 6 -42.59 -19.52 -0.16
C VAL A 6 -41.22 -19.87 -0.75
N LYS A 7 -40.69 -21.07 -0.46
CA LYS A 7 -39.42 -21.55 -1.03
C LYS A 7 -39.50 -21.81 -2.54
N ASP A 8 -40.69 -22.08 -3.05
CA ASP A 8 -40.95 -22.33 -4.46
C ASP A 8 -41.30 -21.06 -5.27
N LEU A 9 -41.31 -19.88 -4.63
CA LEU A 9 -41.46 -18.60 -5.32
C LEU A 9 -40.17 -18.26 -6.07
N SER A 10 -40.08 -18.66 -7.34
CA SER A 10 -39.01 -18.23 -8.24
C SER A 10 -39.45 -17.05 -9.10
N PHE A 11 -38.62 -16.01 -9.20
CA PHE A 11 -38.74 -15.01 -10.24
C PHE A 11 -38.21 -15.56 -11.57
N PRO A 12 -38.66 -15.03 -12.73
CA PRO A 12 -38.01 -15.34 -14.00
C PRO A 12 -36.50 -15.05 -13.91
N LYS A 13 -35.67 -15.97 -14.42
CA LYS A 13 -34.23 -15.75 -14.48
C LYS A 13 -33.96 -14.58 -15.44
N SER A 14 -33.43 -13.47 -14.92
CA SER A 14 -32.98 -12.37 -15.76
C SER A 14 -31.66 -12.72 -16.40
N ASP A 15 -31.48 -12.35 -17.67
CA ASP A 15 -30.23 -12.53 -18.40
C ASP A 15 -29.37 -11.26 -18.38
N TYR A 16 -28.13 -11.39 -18.87
CA TYR A 16 -27.18 -10.29 -18.92
C TYR A 16 -27.67 -9.12 -19.78
N ASP A 17 -28.38 -9.39 -20.87
CA ASP A 17 -28.86 -8.35 -21.80
C ASP A 17 -29.97 -7.51 -21.16
N GLN A 18 -30.85 -8.13 -20.38
CA GLN A 18 -31.85 -7.43 -19.58
C GLN A 18 -31.20 -6.54 -18.52
N TRP A 19 -30.19 -7.05 -17.80
CA TRP A 19 -29.43 -6.23 -16.85
C TRP A 19 -28.74 -5.05 -17.56
N ARG A 20 -28.06 -5.31 -18.68
CA ARG A 20 -27.36 -4.29 -19.47
C ARG A 20 -28.31 -3.19 -19.90
N SER A 21 -29.47 -3.55 -20.45
CA SER A 21 -30.48 -2.59 -20.89
C SER A 21 -30.96 -1.70 -19.74
N ALA A 22 -31.18 -2.29 -18.56
CA ALA A 22 -31.57 -1.54 -17.36
C ALA A 22 -30.45 -0.62 -16.85
N ALA A 23 -29.20 -1.10 -16.88
CA ALA A 23 -28.03 -0.32 -16.48
C ALA A 23 -27.78 0.86 -17.42
N GLU A 24 -27.83 0.66 -18.75
CA GLU A 24 -27.67 1.74 -19.74
C GLU A 24 -28.80 2.78 -19.63
N ALA A 25 -30.05 2.34 -19.36
CA ALA A 25 -31.16 3.24 -19.07
C ALA A 25 -30.89 4.08 -17.80
N ALA A 26 -30.41 3.47 -16.72
CA ALA A 26 -30.03 4.19 -15.49
C ALA A 26 -28.87 5.18 -15.70
N LEU A 27 -27.97 4.89 -16.65
CA LEU A 27 -26.86 5.74 -17.03
C LEU A 27 -27.24 6.87 -18.01
N ARG A 28 -28.53 7.10 -18.26
CA ARG A 28 -29.05 8.06 -19.25
C ARG A 28 -28.48 7.79 -20.64
N GLU A 29 -28.60 6.53 -21.09
CA GLU A 29 -28.18 6.05 -22.42
C GLU A 29 -26.66 6.10 -22.68
N LYS A 30 -25.86 6.20 -21.62
CA LYS A 30 -24.41 5.94 -21.71
C LYS A 30 -24.16 4.45 -21.60
N THR A 31 -23.19 3.96 -22.36
CA THR A 31 -22.80 2.53 -22.37
C THR A 31 -22.21 2.10 -21.03
N ILE A 32 -22.45 0.82 -20.67
CA ILE A 32 -21.86 0.19 -19.47
C ILE A 32 -20.32 0.14 -19.49
N ASP A 33 -19.70 0.28 -20.66
CA ASP A 33 -18.25 0.37 -20.79
C ASP A 33 -17.63 1.52 -19.98
N LYS A 34 -18.41 2.59 -19.69
CA LYS A 34 -17.94 3.69 -18.83
C LYS A 34 -17.80 3.31 -17.37
N LEU A 35 -18.36 2.17 -16.95
CA LEU A 35 -18.24 1.64 -15.59
C LEU A 35 -17.05 0.69 -15.45
N LYS A 36 -16.39 0.33 -16.55
CA LYS A 36 -15.16 -0.46 -16.50
C LYS A 36 -14.06 0.32 -15.81
N THR A 37 -13.38 -0.32 -14.88
CA THR A 37 -12.34 0.32 -14.08
C THR A 37 -10.97 -0.27 -14.42
N PRO A 38 -10.09 0.48 -15.12
CA PRO A 38 -8.73 0.01 -15.39
C PRO A 38 -7.87 0.09 -14.13
N THR A 39 -7.12 -0.98 -13.85
CA THR A 39 -6.23 -1.05 -12.68
C THR A 39 -4.78 -0.74 -13.03
N TYR A 40 -3.88 -0.74 -12.04
CA TYR A 40 -2.44 -0.57 -12.25
C TYR A 40 -1.79 -1.86 -12.75
N GLU A 41 -2.46 -2.99 -12.54
CA GLU A 41 -2.12 -4.34 -12.96
C GLU A 41 -2.41 -4.57 -14.46
N GLY A 42 -2.98 -3.60 -15.16
CA GLY A 42 -3.39 -3.79 -16.55
C GLY A 42 -4.56 -4.79 -16.68
N ILE A 43 -5.36 -4.91 -15.63
CA ILE A 43 -6.63 -5.63 -15.58
C ILE A 43 -7.75 -4.59 -15.72
N THR A 44 -8.83 -4.93 -16.42
CA THR A 44 -10.01 -4.07 -16.54
C THR A 44 -11.16 -4.70 -15.78
N LEU A 45 -11.53 -4.08 -14.66
CA LEU A 45 -12.62 -4.59 -13.83
C LEU A 45 -13.96 -4.31 -14.50
N ASN A 46 -14.80 -5.35 -14.60
CA ASN A 46 -16.16 -5.24 -15.12
C ASN A 46 -17.13 -4.80 -14.01
N PRO A 47 -18.21 -4.08 -14.35
CA PRO A 47 -19.23 -3.68 -13.37
C PRO A 47 -20.06 -4.86 -12.84
N LEU A 48 -20.06 -6.00 -13.53
CA LEU A 48 -20.75 -7.22 -13.15
C LEU A 48 -19.94 -8.43 -13.64
N TYR A 49 -19.81 -9.43 -12.77
CA TYR A 49 -19.21 -10.73 -13.04
C TYR A 49 -20.28 -11.80 -12.88
N THR A 50 -20.25 -12.83 -13.73
CA THR A 50 -21.25 -13.90 -13.84
C THR A 50 -20.57 -15.26 -14.02
N ASP A 51 -21.35 -16.34 -14.07
CA ASP A 51 -20.86 -17.69 -14.33
C ASP A 51 -20.22 -17.86 -15.71
N ASP A 52 -20.60 -17.05 -16.70
CA ASP A 52 -19.94 -17.01 -18.02
C ASP A 52 -18.48 -16.56 -17.96
N ASN A 53 -18.07 -15.91 -16.86
CA ASN A 53 -16.74 -15.34 -16.72
C ASN A 53 -15.71 -16.27 -16.08
N VAL A 54 -16.14 -17.36 -15.43
CA VAL A 54 -15.24 -18.24 -14.68
C VAL A 54 -15.55 -19.69 -15.02
N SER A 55 -14.54 -20.40 -15.53
CA SER A 55 -14.60 -21.86 -15.64
C SER A 55 -14.34 -22.47 -14.27
N LEU A 56 -15.38 -22.60 -13.44
CA LEU A 56 -15.31 -23.29 -12.14
C LEU A 56 -15.19 -24.82 -12.28
N THR A 57 -14.58 -25.31 -13.36
CA THR A 57 -14.63 -26.72 -13.79
C THR A 57 -13.86 -27.67 -12.88
N ASP A 58 -12.89 -27.15 -12.11
CA ASP A 58 -12.14 -27.92 -11.12
C ASP A 58 -12.49 -27.41 -9.72
N THR A 59 -13.17 -28.25 -8.94
CA THR A 59 -13.46 -27.95 -7.52
C THR A 59 -12.18 -28.10 -6.71
N GLU A 60 -11.45 -27.01 -6.52
CA GLU A 60 -10.31 -26.94 -5.59
C GLU A 60 -10.80 -26.92 -4.13
N ASN A 61 -10.17 -27.71 -3.26
CA ASN A 61 -10.42 -27.67 -1.81
C ASN A 61 -9.28 -26.97 -1.05
N PRO A 62 -9.57 -26.33 0.09
CA PRO A 62 -8.52 -25.86 1.01
C PRO A 62 -7.63 -27.01 1.48
N GLY A 63 -6.33 -26.73 1.64
CA GLY A 63 -5.34 -27.73 2.08
C GLY A 63 -4.89 -28.72 1.00
N GLU A 64 -5.44 -28.63 -0.22
CA GLU A 64 -5.07 -29.47 -1.37
C GLU A 64 -4.41 -28.62 -2.45
N PHE A 65 -3.52 -29.23 -3.24
CA PHE A 65 -2.91 -28.58 -4.40
C PHE A 65 -4.00 -28.04 -5.36
N PRO A 66 -3.88 -26.80 -5.89
CA PRO A 66 -2.72 -25.90 -5.84
C PRO A 66 -2.76 -24.88 -4.69
N TYR A 67 -3.46 -25.18 -3.60
CA TYR A 67 -3.55 -24.39 -2.36
C TYR A 67 -4.10 -22.96 -2.52
N THR A 68 -4.78 -22.64 -3.63
CA THR A 68 -5.41 -21.32 -3.86
C THR A 68 -6.28 -20.92 -2.68
N ARG A 69 -7.07 -21.87 -2.18
CA ARG A 69 -8.01 -21.73 -1.05
C ARG A 69 -7.37 -21.79 0.34
N GLY A 70 -6.04 -21.82 0.42
CA GLY A 70 -5.29 -21.89 1.67
C GLY A 70 -4.59 -23.24 1.87
N ILE A 71 -3.58 -23.25 2.73
CA ILE A 71 -2.69 -24.41 2.97
C ILE A 71 -3.23 -25.39 4.03
N TYR A 72 -4.29 -25.01 4.74
CA TYR A 72 -4.94 -25.83 5.78
C TYR A 72 -6.35 -26.21 5.35
N THR A 73 -6.75 -27.45 5.62
CA THR A 73 -8.04 -28.01 5.19
C THR A 73 -9.23 -27.32 5.85
N ASN A 74 -9.14 -27.02 7.15
CA ASN A 74 -10.20 -26.29 7.87
C ASN A 74 -9.87 -24.80 8.05
N GLY A 75 -8.91 -24.27 7.28
CA GLY A 75 -8.49 -22.87 7.37
C GLY A 75 -8.01 -22.52 8.78
N TYR A 76 -8.55 -21.44 9.35
CA TYR A 76 -8.13 -20.94 10.66
C TYR A 76 -8.58 -21.77 11.87
N HIS A 77 -9.45 -22.78 11.67
CA HIS A 77 -9.75 -23.75 12.73
C HIS A 77 -8.58 -24.69 13.00
N ASP A 78 -7.80 -25.04 11.97
CA ASP A 78 -6.59 -25.85 12.13
C ASP A 78 -5.52 -25.03 12.84
N GLU A 79 -5.22 -23.84 12.32
CA GLU A 79 -4.25 -22.93 12.90
C GLU A 79 -4.65 -21.46 12.65
N PRO A 80 -4.94 -20.67 13.70
CA PRO A 80 -5.22 -19.25 13.53
C PRO A 80 -3.93 -18.50 13.21
N TRP A 81 -4.03 -17.43 12.43
CA TRP A 81 -2.85 -16.63 12.11
C TRP A 81 -2.15 -16.07 13.35
N ALA A 82 -0.84 -15.90 13.27
CA ALA A 82 -0.04 -15.22 14.28
C ALA A 82 -0.27 -13.69 14.24
N VAL A 83 -0.57 -13.10 15.40
CA VAL A 83 -0.54 -11.67 15.68
C VAL A 83 0.94 -11.26 15.78
N CYS A 84 1.47 -10.85 14.64
CA CYS A 84 2.89 -10.67 14.38
C CYS A 84 3.29 -9.20 14.53
N GLN A 85 2.95 -8.57 15.66
CA GLN A 85 3.23 -7.14 15.88
C GLN A 85 4.65 -6.92 16.43
N PRO A 86 5.53 -6.18 15.75
CA PRO A 86 6.85 -5.87 16.27
C PRO A 86 6.77 -5.07 17.58
N VAL A 87 7.53 -5.49 18.59
CA VAL A 87 7.61 -4.77 19.87
C VAL A 87 9.00 -4.15 20.03
N GLY A 88 9.08 -2.84 19.83
CA GLY A 88 10.31 -2.08 20.03
C GLY A 88 10.60 -1.73 21.49
N GLY A 89 11.78 -1.14 21.71
CA GLY A 89 12.24 -0.59 22.98
C GLY A 89 13.50 0.25 22.76
N THR A 90 13.89 1.01 23.78
CA THR A 90 15.18 1.72 23.75
C THR A 90 16.38 0.77 23.89
N ASP A 91 16.15 -0.40 24.51
CA ASP A 91 17.10 -1.50 24.64
C ASP A 91 16.39 -2.87 24.65
N CYS A 92 17.17 -3.96 24.66
CA CYS A 92 16.65 -5.33 24.68
C CYS A 92 15.79 -5.63 25.92
N LYS A 93 16.16 -5.09 27.09
CA LYS A 93 15.42 -5.35 28.35
C LYS A 93 14.04 -4.72 28.31
N GLU A 94 13.95 -3.48 27.84
CA GLU A 94 12.70 -2.77 27.73
C GLU A 94 11.79 -3.45 26.70
N ALA A 95 12.34 -3.82 25.54
CA ALA A 95 11.62 -4.56 24.51
C ALA A 95 11.11 -5.92 25.04
N ASN A 96 11.93 -6.69 25.74
CA ASN A 96 11.53 -7.95 26.39
C ASN A 96 10.36 -7.75 27.37
N ARG A 97 10.45 -6.74 28.25
CA ARG A 97 9.37 -6.40 29.19
C ARG A 97 8.08 -6.00 28.47
N LYS A 98 8.19 -5.18 27.41
CA LYS A 98 7.05 -4.78 26.57
C LYS A 98 6.43 -5.99 25.88
N MET A 99 7.23 -6.93 25.38
CA MET A 99 6.78 -8.17 24.76
C MET A 99 6.00 -9.04 25.76
N LYS A 100 6.52 -9.26 26.97
CA LYS A 100 5.81 -9.98 28.04
C LYS A 100 4.43 -9.37 28.32
N SER A 101 4.33 -8.03 28.32
CA SER A 101 3.04 -7.33 28.45
C SER A 101 2.13 -7.49 27.22
N ALA A 102 2.68 -7.53 26.01
CA ALA A 102 1.91 -7.74 24.79
C ALA A 102 1.32 -9.15 24.71
N LEU A 103 2.07 -10.18 25.12
CA LEU A 103 1.62 -11.58 25.18
C LEU A 103 0.40 -11.75 26.10
N LEU A 104 0.35 -11.03 27.23
CA LEU A 104 -0.81 -11.01 28.12
C LEU A 104 -2.03 -10.28 27.55
N ARG A 105 -1.91 -9.66 26.36
CA ARG A 105 -2.93 -8.81 25.73
C ARG A 105 -3.23 -9.23 24.29
N GLY A 106 -3.10 -10.52 23.99
CA GLY A 106 -3.54 -11.11 22.72
C GLY A 106 -2.47 -11.22 21.64
N GLN A 107 -1.23 -10.79 21.89
CA GLN A 107 -0.10 -11.16 21.04
C GLN A 107 0.15 -12.68 21.18
N ASN A 108 0.32 -13.40 20.07
CA ASN A 108 0.65 -14.83 20.07
C ASN A 108 1.86 -15.17 19.18
N ALA A 109 2.70 -14.18 18.86
CA ALA A 109 4.03 -14.37 18.29
C ALA A 109 5.04 -13.43 18.97
N ILE A 110 6.27 -13.90 19.11
CA ILE A 110 7.37 -13.12 19.69
C ILE A 110 8.06 -12.40 18.54
N VAL A 111 7.84 -11.09 18.42
CA VAL A 111 8.30 -10.30 17.28
C VAL A 111 9.11 -9.09 17.73
N PHE A 112 10.31 -8.95 17.19
CA PHE A 112 11.21 -7.84 17.51
C PHE A 112 11.81 -7.22 16.25
N PRO A 113 11.94 -5.89 16.20
CA PRO A 113 12.68 -5.22 15.12
C PRO A 113 14.18 -5.56 15.22
N ALA A 114 14.81 -5.83 14.07
CA ALA A 114 16.24 -6.14 14.02
C ALA A 114 17.15 -5.01 14.52
N ASP A 115 16.67 -3.76 14.57
CA ASP A 115 17.38 -2.63 15.17
C ASP A 115 17.89 -2.91 16.59
N LEU A 116 17.13 -3.69 17.37
CA LEU A 116 17.50 -4.04 18.75
C LEU A 116 18.73 -4.96 18.80
N LEU A 117 19.03 -5.66 17.71
CA LEU A 117 20.08 -6.68 17.65
C LEU A 117 21.41 -6.16 17.08
N VAL A 118 21.45 -4.93 16.58
CA VAL A 118 22.69 -4.33 16.05
C VAL A 118 23.77 -4.24 17.13
N ASN A 119 23.39 -3.79 18.32
CA ASN A 119 24.26 -3.69 19.50
C ASN A 119 23.71 -4.44 20.73
N GLY A 120 22.61 -5.16 20.55
CA GLY A 120 21.93 -5.87 21.64
C GLY A 120 22.24 -7.35 21.68
N ASP A 121 21.79 -7.99 22.75
CA ASP A 121 21.96 -9.42 22.99
C ASP A 121 20.60 -10.13 22.78
N LEU A 122 20.58 -11.11 21.88
CA LEU A 122 19.42 -11.94 21.55
C LEU A 122 18.98 -12.78 22.75
N THR A 123 19.91 -13.28 23.56
CA THR A 123 19.58 -14.07 24.75
C THR A 123 18.91 -13.21 25.82
N GLU A 124 19.34 -11.95 25.98
CA GLU A 124 18.67 -10.99 26.86
C GLU A 124 17.29 -10.60 26.32
N LEU A 125 17.19 -10.36 25.01
CA LEU A 125 15.94 -10.00 24.35
C LEU A 125 14.87 -11.10 24.50
N LEU A 126 15.28 -12.36 24.51
CA LEU A 126 14.40 -13.52 24.58
C LEU A 126 14.23 -14.10 26.00
N ASP A 127 14.91 -13.54 27.00
CA ASP A 127 14.93 -14.08 28.36
C ASP A 127 13.52 -14.22 28.96
N GLY A 128 13.21 -15.43 29.43
CA GLY A 128 11.92 -15.77 30.05
C GLY A 128 10.70 -15.68 29.12
N LEU A 129 10.88 -15.61 27.79
CA LEU A 129 9.78 -15.73 26.84
C LEU A 129 9.47 -17.21 26.52
N PRO A 130 8.21 -17.55 26.18
CA PRO A 130 7.79 -18.94 25.97
C PRO A 130 8.17 -19.46 24.56
N LEU A 131 9.46 -19.53 24.26
CA LEU A 131 10.00 -19.91 22.94
C LEU A 131 9.61 -21.31 22.45
N ASN A 132 9.18 -22.20 23.35
CA ASN A 132 8.72 -23.55 23.01
C ASN A 132 7.22 -23.62 22.69
N GLN A 133 6.49 -22.51 22.86
CA GLN A 133 5.03 -22.46 22.70
C GLN A 133 4.60 -21.48 21.62
N LEU A 134 5.37 -20.40 21.42
CA LEU A 134 5.04 -19.34 20.48
C LEU A 134 6.15 -19.18 19.43
N PRO A 135 5.78 -18.90 18.17
CA PRO A 135 6.77 -18.67 17.12
C PRO A 135 7.52 -17.36 17.36
N LEU A 136 8.83 -17.37 17.10
CA LEU A 136 9.65 -16.16 16.95
C LEU A 136 9.46 -15.59 15.55
N TYR A 137 9.49 -14.27 15.40
CA TYR A 137 9.57 -13.63 14.09
C TYR A 137 10.55 -12.46 14.14
N ILE A 138 11.64 -12.55 13.38
CA ILE A 138 12.62 -11.49 13.20
C ILE A 138 13.04 -11.47 11.73
N ASP A 139 12.73 -10.37 11.04
CA ASP A 139 13.37 -9.99 9.78
C ASP A 139 14.75 -9.39 10.11
N ALA A 140 15.80 -10.19 9.96
CA ALA A 140 17.15 -9.87 10.43
C ALA A 140 17.85 -8.82 9.58
N ARG A 141 17.40 -8.57 8.34
CA ARG A 141 17.90 -7.53 7.43
C ARG A 141 19.43 -7.47 7.30
N GLY A 142 20.11 -8.62 7.24
CA GLY A 142 21.57 -8.73 7.13
C GLY A 142 22.30 -9.09 8.43
N LEU A 143 21.58 -9.30 9.54
CA LEU A 143 22.15 -9.68 10.83
C LEU A 143 22.16 -11.20 11.09
N GLN A 144 21.63 -12.06 10.21
CA GLN A 144 21.51 -13.51 10.49
C GLN A 144 22.83 -14.13 10.96
N LYS A 145 23.93 -13.86 10.24
CA LYS A 145 25.26 -14.39 10.58
C LYS A 145 25.73 -13.94 11.97
N ASN A 146 25.43 -12.70 12.36
CA ASN A 146 25.82 -12.13 13.66
C ASN A 146 25.07 -12.80 14.83
N LEU A 147 23.91 -13.40 14.57
CA LEU A 147 23.08 -14.06 15.57
C LEU A 147 23.46 -15.51 15.83
N LEU A 148 24.20 -16.17 14.93
CA LEU A 148 24.60 -17.58 15.05
C LEU A 148 25.21 -17.96 16.42
N PRO A 149 26.19 -17.21 16.98
CA PRO A 149 26.80 -17.60 18.27
C PRO A 149 25.83 -17.52 19.45
N GLN A 150 24.76 -16.74 19.31
CA GLN A 150 23.72 -16.57 20.33
C GLN A 150 22.59 -17.59 20.13
N LEU A 151 22.26 -17.91 18.87
CA LEU A 151 21.26 -18.91 18.51
C LEU A 151 21.59 -20.30 19.10
N GLY A 152 22.86 -20.71 19.08
CA GLY A 152 23.28 -21.98 19.67
C GLY A 152 23.14 -22.08 21.20
N LYS A 153 22.81 -20.97 21.88
CA LYS A 153 22.49 -20.95 23.32
C LYS A 153 20.98 -21.05 23.59
N LEU A 154 20.16 -20.95 22.55
CA LEU A 154 18.71 -21.03 22.64
C LEU A 154 18.24 -22.49 22.54
N THR A 155 16.95 -22.70 22.75
CA THR A 155 16.30 -24.00 22.57
C THR A 155 16.31 -24.44 21.11
N SER A 156 16.56 -25.73 20.85
CA SER A 156 16.48 -26.31 19.50
C SER A 156 15.04 -26.51 19.01
N SER A 157 14.05 -26.39 19.90
CA SER A 157 12.61 -26.45 19.55
C SER A 157 12.04 -25.09 19.15
N LEU A 158 12.89 -24.12 18.81
CA LEU A 158 12.47 -22.81 18.33
C LEU A 158 11.73 -22.96 17.00
N THR A 159 10.59 -22.29 16.86
CA THR A 159 9.79 -22.25 15.63
C THR A 159 9.59 -20.82 15.16
N GLY A 160 9.11 -20.66 13.92
CA GLY A 160 8.81 -19.36 13.33
C GLY A 160 9.88 -18.92 12.35
N VAL A 161 10.29 -17.65 12.42
CA VAL A 161 11.05 -16.94 11.39
C VAL A 161 12.23 -16.21 12.02
N LEU A 162 13.43 -16.53 11.55
CA LEU A 162 14.64 -15.75 11.76
C LEU A 162 15.34 -15.66 10.41
N ALA A 163 14.85 -14.75 9.58
CA ALA A 163 15.09 -14.78 8.15
C ALA A 163 15.52 -13.41 7.62
N GLU A 164 16.09 -13.36 6.44
CA GLU A 164 16.36 -12.12 5.70
C GLU A 164 16.23 -12.36 4.19
N ASP A 165 16.22 -11.28 3.41
CA ASP A 165 16.12 -11.33 1.94
C ASP A 165 17.27 -10.52 1.32
N PRO A 166 18.43 -11.14 1.02
CA PRO A 166 19.56 -10.42 0.44
C PRO A 166 19.19 -9.49 -0.73
N VAL A 167 18.36 -9.96 -1.66
CA VAL A 167 17.98 -9.22 -2.86
C VAL A 167 17.12 -8.00 -2.54
N ALA A 168 16.11 -8.13 -1.66
CA ALA A 168 15.29 -6.99 -1.29
C ALA A 168 16.11 -5.90 -0.57
N GLU A 169 17.08 -6.32 0.25
CA GLU A 169 17.97 -5.43 1.00
C GLU A 169 18.89 -4.67 0.04
N TRP A 170 19.48 -5.36 -0.94
CA TRP A 170 20.30 -4.75 -2.00
C TRP A 170 19.53 -3.72 -2.83
N CYS A 171 18.25 -4.00 -3.10
CA CYS A 171 17.38 -3.08 -3.82
C CYS A 171 17.14 -1.79 -3.04
N VAL A 172 16.92 -1.88 -1.72
CA VAL A 172 16.68 -0.72 -0.86
C VAL A 172 17.95 0.12 -0.70
N ASP A 173 19.10 -0.53 -0.46
CA ASP A 173 20.37 0.16 -0.28
C ASP A 173 20.96 0.72 -1.58
N GLY A 174 20.54 0.18 -2.73
CA GLY A 174 21.12 0.52 -4.03
C GLY A 174 22.51 -0.05 -4.24
N GLN A 175 22.80 -1.21 -3.62
CA GLN A 175 24.09 -1.88 -3.69
C GLN A 175 23.91 -3.39 -3.84
N ILE A 176 24.68 -4.00 -4.74
CA ILE A 176 24.72 -5.44 -4.97
C ILE A 176 26.18 -5.92 -4.89
N PRO A 177 26.49 -7.14 -4.42
CA PRO A 177 27.85 -7.68 -4.52
C PRO A 177 28.30 -7.75 -5.98
N ARG A 178 29.56 -7.38 -6.26
CA ARG A 178 30.11 -7.56 -7.62
C ARG A 178 30.20 -9.04 -8.02
N GLU A 179 30.41 -9.93 -7.05
CA GLU A 179 30.41 -11.38 -7.22
C GLU A 179 29.27 -12.01 -6.39
N PRO A 180 28.02 -12.03 -6.91
CA PRO A 180 26.87 -12.58 -6.17
C PRO A 180 27.05 -14.04 -5.75
N GLU A 181 27.73 -14.86 -6.57
CA GLU A 181 27.95 -16.29 -6.28
C GLU A 181 28.73 -16.49 -4.97
N SER A 182 29.81 -15.72 -4.74
CA SER A 182 30.59 -15.79 -3.49
C SER A 182 29.77 -15.33 -2.28
N PHE A 183 28.92 -14.31 -2.46
CA PHE A 183 28.00 -13.90 -1.41
C PHE A 183 27.05 -15.05 -1.05
N PHE A 184 26.40 -15.67 -2.05
CA PHE A 184 25.46 -16.75 -1.81
C PHE A 184 26.13 -17.97 -1.18
N GLU A 185 27.36 -18.32 -1.55
CA GLU A 185 28.13 -19.38 -0.88
C GLU A 185 28.25 -19.12 0.64
N SER A 186 28.63 -17.90 1.03
CA SER A 186 28.72 -17.53 2.46
C SER A 186 27.36 -17.48 3.14
N TRP A 187 26.31 -17.03 2.44
CA TRP A 187 24.97 -16.95 3.01
C TRP A 187 24.37 -18.35 3.20
N PHE A 188 24.47 -19.24 2.22
CA PHE A 188 24.04 -20.63 2.33
C PHE A 188 24.83 -21.42 3.38
N HIS A 189 26.12 -21.13 3.59
CA HIS A 189 26.86 -21.66 4.73
C HIS A 189 26.21 -21.24 6.07
N THR A 190 25.86 -19.96 6.19
CA THR A 190 25.15 -19.42 7.37
C THR A 190 23.81 -20.14 7.57
N LEU A 191 23.04 -20.38 6.50
CA LEU A 191 21.76 -21.10 6.57
C LEU A 191 21.93 -22.55 7.05
N ARG A 192 22.97 -23.28 6.63
CA ARG A 192 23.26 -24.63 7.16
C ARG A 192 23.56 -24.59 8.66
N GLU A 193 24.35 -23.62 9.10
CA GLU A 193 24.64 -23.45 10.52
C GLU A 193 23.38 -23.14 11.32
N MET A 194 22.52 -22.25 10.82
CA MET A 194 21.24 -21.92 11.44
C MET A 194 20.35 -23.17 11.56
N ASP A 195 20.24 -23.96 10.49
CA ASP A 195 19.44 -25.18 10.47
C ASP A 195 19.91 -26.20 11.53
N SER A 196 21.22 -26.36 11.71
CA SER A 196 21.75 -27.27 12.72
C SER A 196 21.44 -26.87 14.16
N HIS A 197 21.21 -25.57 14.42
CA HIS A 197 20.82 -25.07 15.75
C HIS A 197 19.30 -24.98 15.94
N ALA A 198 18.56 -24.60 14.89
CA ALA A 198 17.12 -24.32 14.94
C ALA A 198 16.40 -24.87 13.68
N PRO A 199 16.25 -26.20 13.57
CA PRO A 199 15.76 -26.85 12.34
C PRO A 199 14.28 -26.59 12.04
N GLN A 200 13.51 -26.06 12.98
CA GLN A 200 12.08 -25.72 12.77
C GLN A 200 11.88 -24.22 12.46
N VAL A 201 12.96 -23.44 12.37
CA VAL A 201 12.90 -22.03 12.01
C VAL A 201 13.06 -21.87 10.50
N LYS A 202 12.22 -21.02 9.93
CA LYS A 202 12.35 -20.51 8.56
C LYS A 202 13.43 -19.44 8.54
N SER A 203 14.39 -19.60 7.64
CA SER A 203 15.60 -18.78 7.55
C SER A 203 15.73 -18.02 6.23
N ILE A 204 14.80 -18.20 5.29
CA ILE A 204 14.78 -17.48 4.01
C ILE A 204 13.49 -16.68 3.92
N LEU A 205 13.62 -15.36 3.78
CA LEU A 205 12.49 -14.46 3.58
C LEU A 205 12.47 -14.00 2.12
N ILE A 206 11.29 -13.96 1.51
CA ILE A 206 11.06 -13.36 0.20
C ILE A 206 10.14 -12.15 0.40
N LYS A 207 10.67 -10.94 0.25
CA LYS A 207 9.96 -9.69 0.57
C LYS A 207 9.52 -8.96 -0.69
N SER A 208 8.21 -8.90 -0.92
CA SER A 208 7.65 -7.96 -1.90
C SER A 208 7.35 -6.58 -1.31
N VAL A 209 7.32 -6.46 0.03
CA VAL A 209 6.93 -5.24 0.76
C VAL A 209 7.72 -4.02 0.31
N SER A 210 9.04 -4.15 0.08
CA SER A 210 9.88 -3.06 -0.42
C SER A 210 9.46 -2.62 -1.82
N TYR A 211 9.16 -3.56 -2.72
CA TYR A 211 8.66 -3.25 -4.06
C TYR A 211 7.29 -2.56 -4.00
N HIS A 212 6.39 -3.04 -3.14
CA HIS A 212 5.09 -2.43 -2.89
C HIS A 212 5.22 -0.99 -2.43
N ASN A 213 5.99 -0.75 -1.36
CA ASN A 213 6.16 0.58 -0.77
C ASN A 213 6.90 1.55 -1.70
N ALA A 214 7.57 1.06 -2.74
CA ALA A 214 8.13 1.89 -3.80
C ALA A 214 7.21 2.10 -5.01
N GLY A 215 6.08 1.41 -5.08
CA GLY A 215 5.01 1.67 -6.06
C GLY A 215 4.56 0.49 -6.90
N ALA A 216 5.11 -0.71 -6.71
CA ALA A 216 4.79 -1.87 -7.51
C ALA A 216 3.28 -2.19 -7.55
N SER A 217 2.82 -2.74 -8.67
CA SER A 217 1.50 -3.36 -8.80
C SER A 217 1.47 -4.76 -8.17
N ALA A 218 0.28 -5.33 -7.94
CA ALA A 218 0.15 -6.69 -7.42
C ALA A 218 0.87 -7.73 -8.29
N ILE A 219 0.83 -7.56 -9.62
CA ILE A 219 1.53 -8.42 -10.58
C ILE A 219 3.05 -8.34 -10.41
N GLN A 220 3.58 -7.12 -10.29
CA GLN A 220 5.01 -6.89 -10.09
C GLN A 220 5.48 -7.50 -8.76
N GLU A 221 4.73 -7.31 -7.68
CA GLU A 221 5.05 -7.91 -6.38
C GLU A 221 5.18 -9.44 -6.47
N LEU A 222 4.21 -10.12 -7.09
CA LEU A 222 4.23 -11.58 -7.24
C LEU A 222 5.36 -12.05 -8.15
N ALA A 223 5.53 -11.42 -9.31
CA ALA A 223 6.56 -11.81 -10.27
C ALA A 223 7.98 -11.64 -9.71
N TYR A 224 8.23 -10.54 -8.99
CA TYR A 224 9.54 -10.30 -8.36
C TYR A 224 9.78 -11.24 -7.19
N ALA A 225 8.76 -11.53 -6.38
CA ALA A 225 8.87 -12.53 -5.31
C ALA A 225 9.20 -13.92 -5.86
N LEU A 226 8.50 -14.38 -6.91
CA LEU A 226 8.76 -15.67 -7.56
C LEU A 226 10.14 -15.70 -8.23
N ALA A 227 10.57 -14.61 -8.85
CA ALA A 227 11.91 -14.51 -9.45
C ALA A 227 13.03 -14.57 -8.40
N THR A 228 12.84 -13.91 -7.25
CA THR A 228 13.76 -14.01 -6.11
C THR A 228 13.76 -15.44 -5.54
N ALA A 229 12.60 -16.07 -5.38
CA ALA A 229 12.53 -17.46 -4.90
C ALA A 229 13.24 -18.42 -5.85
N ALA A 230 13.02 -18.30 -7.16
CA ALA A 230 13.71 -19.10 -8.18
C ALA A 230 15.24 -18.91 -8.14
N LEU A 231 15.71 -17.68 -7.91
CA LEU A 231 17.13 -17.39 -7.71
C LEU A 231 17.68 -18.14 -6.49
N TYR A 232 16.99 -18.08 -5.35
CA TYR A 232 17.43 -18.75 -4.13
C TYR A 232 17.41 -20.28 -4.25
N LEU A 233 16.44 -20.85 -4.96
CA LEU A 233 16.44 -22.26 -5.29
C LEU A 233 17.65 -22.64 -6.15
N ALA A 234 17.91 -21.90 -7.23
CA ALA A 234 19.03 -22.17 -8.12
C ALA A 234 20.39 -22.04 -7.41
N GLU A 235 20.60 -20.98 -6.65
CA GLU A 235 21.85 -20.76 -5.89
C GLU A 235 22.00 -21.75 -4.73
N GLY A 236 20.91 -22.12 -4.07
CA GLY A 236 20.93 -23.12 -3.01
C GLY A 236 21.29 -24.52 -3.52
N GLN A 237 20.77 -24.91 -4.69
CA GLN A 237 21.14 -26.16 -5.36
C GLN A 237 22.62 -26.20 -5.76
N LYS A 238 23.17 -25.09 -6.30
CA LYS A 238 24.62 -24.97 -6.54
C LYS A 238 25.43 -25.15 -5.25
N ASN A 239 24.87 -24.73 -4.13
CA ASN A 239 25.41 -24.90 -2.79
C ASN A 239 24.93 -26.22 -2.12
N GLY A 240 24.50 -27.22 -2.88
CA GLY A 240 24.28 -28.59 -2.38
C GLY A 240 23.06 -28.79 -1.48
N PHE A 241 22.11 -27.85 -1.45
CA PHE A 241 20.80 -28.08 -0.83
C PHE A 241 19.87 -28.81 -1.81
N THR A 242 18.94 -29.61 -1.27
CA THR A 242 17.78 -30.07 -2.06
C THR A 242 16.75 -28.95 -2.21
N VAL A 243 15.78 -29.12 -3.11
CA VAL A 243 14.70 -28.12 -3.28
C VAL A 243 13.83 -28.10 -2.03
N GLU A 244 13.49 -29.29 -1.52
CA GLU A 244 12.70 -29.53 -0.32
C GLU A 244 13.33 -28.85 0.91
N ASP A 245 14.66 -29.01 1.11
CA ASP A 245 15.38 -28.35 2.20
C ASP A 245 15.24 -26.82 2.16
N LEU A 246 15.19 -26.23 0.95
CA LEU A 246 15.12 -24.78 0.78
C LEU A 246 13.70 -24.27 0.97
N VAL A 247 12.71 -24.88 0.31
CA VAL A 247 11.32 -24.40 0.33
C VAL A 247 10.71 -24.49 1.73
N ASP A 248 11.09 -25.50 2.52
CA ASP A 248 10.66 -25.61 3.92
C ASP A 248 11.16 -24.44 4.78
N LYS A 249 12.28 -23.82 4.39
CA LYS A 249 12.88 -22.65 5.06
C LYS A 249 12.37 -21.32 4.54
N MET A 250 11.55 -21.31 3.49
CA MET A 250 11.03 -20.10 2.88
C MET A 250 9.74 -19.62 3.55
N ILE A 251 9.62 -18.29 3.64
CA ILE A 251 8.40 -17.55 3.96
C ILE A 251 8.31 -16.33 3.04
N PHE A 252 7.09 -15.99 2.63
CA PHE A 252 6.83 -14.85 1.76
C PHE A 252 6.18 -13.72 2.53
N SER A 253 6.68 -12.50 2.33
CA SER A 253 6.15 -11.28 2.96
C SER A 253 5.54 -10.37 1.91
N PHE A 254 4.22 -10.16 1.99
CA PHE A 254 3.46 -9.32 1.08
C PHE A 254 2.83 -8.13 1.81
N ALA A 255 2.88 -6.95 1.20
CA ALA A 255 2.12 -5.81 1.70
C ALA A 255 0.66 -5.91 1.27
N VAL A 256 -0.29 -5.40 2.07
CA VAL A 256 -1.71 -5.36 1.74
C VAL A 256 -2.20 -3.93 1.85
N ASP A 257 -2.71 -3.38 0.75
CA ASP A 257 -3.21 -2.01 0.68
C ASP A 257 -4.75 -1.92 0.63
N SER A 258 -5.27 -0.72 0.43
CA SER A 258 -6.70 -0.46 0.49
C SER A 258 -7.52 -1.05 -0.68
N ASP A 259 -6.88 -1.62 -1.71
CA ASP A 259 -7.60 -2.35 -2.75
C ASP A 259 -7.99 -3.76 -2.25
N TYR A 260 -9.16 -3.83 -1.62
CA TYR A 260 -9.60 -4.96 -0.83
C TYR A 260 -9.61 -6.29 -1.61
N PHE A 261 -10.31 -6.34 -2.75
CA PHE A 261 -10.44 -7.57 -3.54
C PHE A 261 -9.17 -7.91 -4.31
N MET A 262 -8.41 -6.90 -4.77
CA MET A 262 -7.12 -7.12 -5.41
C MET A 262 -6.15 -7.85 -4.49
N ASN A 263 -6.09 -7.47 -3.20
CA ASN A 263 -5.19 -8.12 -2.27
C ASN A 263 -5.65 -9.54 -1.88
N ILE A 264 -6.96 -9.78 -1.72
CA ILE A 264 -7.48 -11.15 -1.54
C ILE A 264 -7.07 -12.02 -2.73
N ALA A 265 -7.33 -11.55 -3.95
CA ALA A 265 -7.02 -12.28 -5.16
C ALA A 265 -5.50 -12.48 -5.36
N LYS A 266 -4.68 -11.49 -5.00
CA LYS A 266 -3.20 -11.55 -5.02
C LYS A 266 -2.67 -12.66 -4.13
N LEU A 267 -3.13 -12.75 -2.88
CA LEU A 267 -2.66 -13.76 -1.93
C LEU A 267 -3.08 -15.18 -2.35
N ARG A 268 -4.28 -15.33 -2.91
CA ARG A 268 -4.75 -16.59 -3.52
C ARG A 268 -3.90 -16.99 -4.73
N ALA A 269 -3.64 -16.04 -5.64
CA ALA A 269 -2.79 -16.26 -6.80
C ALA A 269 -1.34 -16.61 -6.41
N ALA A 270 -0.79 -15.97 -5.37
CA ALA A 270 0.56 -16.23 -4.88
C ALA A 270 0.75 -17.71 -4.51
N ARG A 271 -0.18 -18.28 -3.75
CA ARG A 271 -0.16 -19.71 -3.37
C ARG A 271 -0.20 -20.61 -4.59
N ARG A 272 -1.15 -20.36 -5.50
CA ARG A 272 -1.29 -21.14 -6.73
C ARG A 272 0.00 -21.14 -7.54
N LEU A 273 0.59 -19.96 -7.78
CA LEU A 273 1.81 -19.81 -8.57
C LEU A 273 3.00 -20.50 -7.91
N TRP A 274 3.11 -20.42 -6.58
CA TRP A 274 4.17 -21.11 -5.84
C TRP A 274 4.01 -22.62 -5.86
N ALA A 275 2.78 -23.13 -5.73
CA ALA A 275 2.52 -24.57 -5.86
C ALA A 275 2.97 -25.12 -7.22
N GLN A 276 2.85 -24.35 -8.31
CA GLN A 276 3.33 -24.77 -9.64
C GLN A 276 4.84 -25.03 -9.70
N PHE A 277 5.64 -24.49 -8.77
CA PHE A 277 7.06 -24.79 -8.72
C PHE A 277 7.30 -26.26 -8.32
N ALA A 278 6.40 -26.89 -7.56
CA ALA A 278 6.51 -28.32 -7.22
C ALA A 278 6.63 -29.18 -8.49
N ASP A 279 5.73 -28.95 -9.45
CA ASP A 279 5.74 -29.67 -10.73
C ASP A 279 7.01 -29.37 -11.54
N ALA A 280 7.44 -28.10 -11.57
CA ALA A 280 8.62 -27.67 -12.32
C ALA A 280 9.93 -28.28 -11.78
N TYR A 281 10.02 -28.47 -10.46
CA TYR A 281 11.17 -29.08 -9.80
C TYR A 281 11.02 -30.59 -9.57
N HIS A 282 9.88 -31.19 -9.96
CA HIS A 282 9.54 -32.59 -9.70
C HIS A 282 9.63 -32.97 -8.21
N ALA A 283 9.22 -32.05 -7.35
CA ALA A 283 9.23 -32.18 -5.90
C ALA A 283 7.81 -32.45 -5.37
N ASP A 284 7.72 -32.95 -4.14
CA ASP A 284 6.41 -33.15 -3.50
C ASP A 284 5.74 -31.78 -3.23
N ALA A 285 4.51 -31.64 -3.74
CA ALA A 285 3.72 -30.43 -3.63
C ALA A 285 3.45 -30.00 -2.17
N ASP A 286 3.48 -30.93 -1.22
CA ASP A 286 3.25 -30.61 0.20
C ASP A 286 4.35 -29.69 0.79
N HIS A 287 5.57 -29.71 0.23
CA HIS A 287 6.63 -28.76 0.57
C HIS A 287 6.39 -27.34 0.02
N PHE A 288 5.49 -27.19 -0.95
CA PHE A 288 5.17 -25.91 -1.60
C PHE A 288 3.92 -25.24 -1.01
N LYS A 289 3.56 -25.55 0.24
CA LYS A 289 2.58 -24.78 1.01
C LYS A 289 3.18 -23.41 1.36
N MET A 290 2.80 -22.37 0.60
CA MET A 290 3.30 -21.02 0.83
C MET A 290 2.84 -20.49 2.19
N VAL A 291 3.81 -20.28 3.09
CA VAL A 291 3.60 -19.56 4.35
C VAL A 291 3.71 -18.07 4.07
N ILE A 292 2.68 -17.31 4.43
CA ILE A 292 2.57 -15.88 4.16
C ILE A 292 2.61 -15.07 5.45
N HIS A 293 3.54 -14.12 5.48
CA HIS A 293 3.48 -12.92 6.30
C HIS A 293 2.81 -11.79 5.49
N ALA A 294 1.72 -11.24 6.02
CA ALA A 294 1.08 -10.05 5.46
C ALA A 294 1.32 -8.86 6.37
N VAL A 295 1.67 -7.72 5.78
CA VAL A 295 1.83 -6.44 6.49
C VAL A 295 0.95 -5.38 5.84
N THR A 296 0.32 -4.53 6.65
CA THR A 296 -0.45 -3.39 6.14
C THR A 296 0.43 -2.40 5.38
N SER A 297 -0.13 -1.70 4.40
CA SER A 297 0.65 -0.89 3.46
C SER A 297 1.05 0.48 4.02
N GLU A 298 2.34 0.72 4.26
CA GLU A 298 2.87 2.06 4.57
C GLU A 298 2.57 3.08 3.47
N ARG A 299 2.65 2.66 2.20
CA ARG A 299 2.39 3.50 1.01
C ARG A 299 1.05 4.26 1.08
N SER A 300 0.07 3.68 1.77
CA SER A 300 -1.31 4.18 1.88
C SER A 300 -1.56 5.07 3.10
N GLU A 301 -0.62 5.11 4.05
CA GLU A 301 -0.77 5.81 5.32
C GLU A 301 -0.51 7.31 5.20
N THR A 302 -1.21 8.06 6.05
CA THR A 302 -1.19 9.53 6.05
C THR A 302 -0.69 10.08 7.39
N LEU A 303 0.14 11.11 7.33
CA LEU A 303 0.64 11.84 8.49
C LEU A 303 -0.42 12.77 9.10
N TYR A 304 -1.26 13.34 8.24
CA TYR A 304 -2.43 14.12 8.66
C TYR A 304 -3.64 13.21 8.76
N ASP A 305 -4.54 13.57 9.66
CA ASP A 305 -5.74 12.82 10.01
C ASP A 305 -5.42 11.35 10.32
N GLU A 306 -4.40 11.15 11.17
CA GLU A 306 -3.78 9.83 11.45
C GLU A 306 -4.79 8.77 11.90
N HIS A 307 -5.91 9.16 12.51
CA HIS A 307 -6.96 8.21 12.93
C HIS A 307 -7.67 7.54 11.74
N VAL A 308 -7.66 8.16 10.55
CA VAL A 308 -8.16 7.53 9.32
C VAL A 308 -7.32 6.29 8.96
N ASN A 309 -6.04 6.24 9.39
CA ASN A 309 -5.22 5.05 9.20
C ASN A 309 -5.80 3.83 9.92
N ILE A 310 -6.55 3.98 11.03
CA ILE A 310 -7.24 2.85 11.69
C ILE A 310 -8.21 2.17 10.70
N LEU A 311 -8.94 2.95 9.91
CA LEU A 311 -9.88 2.41 8.93
C LEU A 311 -9.14 1.70 7.79
N ARG A 312 -8.01 2.27 7.35
CA ARG A 312 -7.16 1.67 6.30
C ARG A 312 -6.60 0.33 6.74
N THR A 313 -5.94 0.31 7.90
CA THR A 313 -5.27 -0.88 8.41
C THR A 313 -6.26 -1.96 8.85
N ALA A 314 -7.45 -1.60 9.34
CA ALA A 314 -8.53 -2.57 9.59
C ALA A 314 -9.05 -3.23 8.30
N ASN A 315 -9.27 -2.46 7.24
CA ASN A 315 -9.68 -3.00 5.93
C ASN A 315 -8.59 -3.92 5.34
N GLN A 316 -7.32 -3.50 5.44
CA GLN A 316 -6.18 -4.27 4.98
C GLN A 316 -6.02 -5.58 5.77
N ALA A 317 -6.10 -5.52 7.10
CA ALA A 317 -6.07 -6.68 7.97
C ALA A 317 -7.20 -7.68 7.64
N PHE A 318 -8.38 -7.18 7.33
CA PHE A 318 -9.52 -8.02 6.95
C PHE A 318 -9.30 -8.70 5.58
N ALA A 319 -8.78 -7.97 4.58
CA ALA A 319 -8.39 -8.55 3.30
C ALA A 319 -7.30 -9.62 3.46
N SER A 320 -6.29 -9.36 4.31
CA SER A 320 -5.23 -10.33 4.63
C SER A 320 -5.82 -11.61 5.26
N ALA A 321 -6.73 -11.47 6.23
CA ALA A 321 -7.38 -12.60 6.88
C ALA A 321 -8.17 -13.45 5.87
N ILE A 322 -9.00 -12.86 5.02
CA ILE A 322 -9.71 -13.60 3.96
C ILE A 322 -8.74 -14.23 2.97
N GLY A 323 -7.64 -13.55 2.68
CA GLY A 323 -6.57 -14.04 1.83
C GLY A 323 -5.83 -15.26 2.36
N GLY A 324 -6.09 -15.75 3.59
CA GLY A 324 -5.55 -17.01 4.11
C GLY A 324 -4.06 -16.96 4.49
N ILE A 325 -3.68 -16.00 5.33
CA ILE A 325 -2.30 -15.72 5.76
C ILE A 325 -1.92 -16.50 7.03
N GLN A 326 -0.63 -16.60 7.34
CA GLN A 326 -0.13 -17.28 8.54
C GLN A 326 0.39 -16.30 9.58
N TYR A 327 0.95 -15.18 9.16
CA TYR A 327 1.39 -14.08 10.04
C TYR A 327 0.79 -12.77 9.56
N LEU A 328 0.28 -11.95 10.48
CA LEU A 328 -0.23 -10.63 10.16
C LEU A 328 0.45 -9.58 11.03
N GLU A 329 0.93 -8.54 10.38
CA GLU A 329 1.38 -7.29 10.98
C GLU A 329 0.43 -6.15 10.56
N VAL A 330 -0.06 -5.40 11.55
CA VAL A 330 -0.96 -4.26 11.34
C VAL A 330 -0.28 -3.05 11.95
N HIS A 331 0.13 -2.10 11.11
CA HIS A 331 0.78 -0.90 11.57
C HIS A 331 -0.13 -0.10 12.50
N PRO A 332 0.43 0.49 13.58
CA PRO A 332 -0.31 1.41 14.42
C PRO A 332 -0.67 2.66 13.61
N PHE A 333 -1.79 3.32 13.96
CA PHE A 333 -2.31 4.43 13.15
C PHE A 333 -1.36 5.65 13.06
N ASN A 334 -0.39 5.73 13.97
CA ASN A 334 0.67 6.74 14.02
C ASN A 334 2.03 6.22 13.50
N HIS A 335 2.07 5.12 12.74
CA HIS A 335 3.31 4.54 12.20
C HIS A 335 4.16 5.54 11.40
N THR A 336 3.51 6.51 10.76
CA THR A 336 4.18 7.60 10.03
C THR A 336 4.70 8.75 10.94
N SER A 337 4.57 8.64 12.26
CA SER A 337 4.93 9.65 13.25
C SER A 337 6.02 9.13 14.19
N SER A 338 6.90 10.01 14.65
CA SER A 338 7.97 9.64 15.59
C SER A 338 7.51 9.45 17.04
N LYS A 339 6.24 9.71 17.34
CA LYS A 339 5.72 9.72 18.70
C LYS A 339 5.34 8.31 19.16
N GLU A 340 5.99 7.80 20.20
CA GLU A 340 5.53 6.56 20.86
C GLU A 340 4.09 6.71 21.37
N ASN A 341 3.26 5.70 21.10
CA ASN A 341 1.84 5.73 21.47
C ASN A 341 1.30 4.34 21.81
N GLN A 342 1.24 4.02 23.10
CA GLN A 342 0.71 2.75 23.58
C GLN A 342 -0.75 2.49 23.18
N ALA A 343 -1.55 3.55 23.00
CA ALA A 343 -2.94 3.39 22.55
C ALA A 343 -2.98 2.97 21.07
N ALA A 344 -2.06 3.46 20.25
CA ALA A 344 -1.95 3.05 18.85
C ALA A 344 -1.53 1.58 18.73
N ASP A 345 -0.51 1.15 19.47
CA ASP A 345 -0.09 -0.26 19.52
C ASP A 345 -1.21 -1.18 19.99
N ARG A 346 -2.01 -0.70 20.96
CA ARG A 346 -3.19 -1.44 21.45
C ARG A 346 -4.24 -1.55 20.36
N ILE A 347 -4.54 -0.47 19.62
CA ILE A 347 -5.54 -0.50 18.54
C ILE A 347 -5.07 -1.46 17.43
N ALA A 348 -3.80 -1.38 17.02
CA ALA A 348 -3.21 -2.31 16.06
C ALA A 348 -3.43 -3.77 16.46
N ARG A 349 -3.06 -4.15 17.69
CA ARG A 349 -3.32 -5.51 18.21
C ARG A 349 -4.81 -5.85 18.28
N ASN A 350 -5.64 -4.92 18.75
CA ASN A 350 -7.08 -5.17 18.91
C ASN A 350 -7.79 -5.40 17.58
N ILE A 351 -7.29 -4.85 16.46
CA ILE A 351 -7.83 -5.18 15.12
C ILE A 351 -7.77 -6.70 14.89
N HIS A 352 -6.67 -7.37 15.25
CA HIS A 352 -6.61 -8.84 15.15
C HIS A 352 -7.65 -9.53 16.01
N LEU A 353 -7.79 -9.09 17.26
CA LEU A 353 -8.70 -9.71 18.24
C LEU A 353 -10.15 -9.56 17.80
N ILE A 354 -10.55 -8.36 17.37
CA ILE A 354 -11.90 -8.12 16.84
C ILE A 354 -12.16 -9.02 15.63
N LEU A 355 -11.20 -9.10 14.69
CA LEU A 355 -11.35 -9.98 13.52
C LEU A 355 -11.53 -11.45 13.95
N LYS A 356 -10.71 -11.96 14.86
CA LYS A 356 -10.78 -13.35 15.33
C LYS A 356 -12.03 -13.66 16.15
N GLU A 357 -12.36 -12.79 17.11
CA GLU A 357 -13.31 -13.09 18.18
C GLU A 357 -14.72 -12.58 17.90
N GLU A 358 -14.88 -11.54 17.07
CA GLU A 358 -16.17 -10.87 16.87
C GLU A 358 -16.72 -11.00 15.44
N THR A 359 -15.87 -11.20 14.43
CA THR A 359 -16.33 -11.21 13.02
C THR A 359 -16.66 -12.60 12.46
N HIS A 360 -16.32 -13.67 13.20
CA HIS A 360 -16.46 -15.06 12.73
C HIS A 360 -15.72 -15.37 11.43
N ILE A 361 -14.73 -14.56 11.04
CA ILE A 361 -13.98 -14.77 9.80
C ILE A 361 -13.15 -16.06 9.80
N THR A 362 -12.91 -16.62 10.98
CA THR A 362 -12.19 -17.89 11.17
C THR A 362 -13.06 -19.12 10.95
N GLU A 363 -14.38 -18.96 10.83
CA GLU A 363 -15.31 -20.09 10.79
C GLU A 363 -15.32 -20.85 9.47
N VAL A 364 -14.90 -20.21 8.37
CA VAL A 364 -14.94 -20.76 7.01
C VAL A 364 -13.58 -20.60 6.34
N ALA A 365 -13.06 -21.67 5.75
CA ALA A 365 -11.88 -21.63 4.90
C ALA A 365 -12.21 -20.97 3.54
N ASP A 366 -11.36 -20.03 3.10
CA ASP A 366 -11.51 -19.22 1.88
C ASP A 366 -12.94 -18.71 1.64
N PRO A 367 -13.47 -17.80 2.48
CA PRO A 367 -14.85 -17.33 2.35
C PRO A 367 -15.11 -16.55 1.04
N ALA A 368 -14.06 -16.15 0.33
CA ALA A 368 -14.16 -15.52 -0.99
C ALA A 368 -14.29 -16.53 -2.14
N GLY A 369 -13.99 -17.80 -1.89
CA GLY A 369 -14.02 -18.85 -2.89
C GLY A 369 -15.41 -19.04 -3.51
N GLY A 370 -15.48 -19.10 -4.83
CA GLY A 370 -16.71 -19.21 -5.61
C GLY A 370 -17.34 -17.87 -6.01
N SER A 371 -16.81 -16.74 -5.51
CA SER A 371 -17.18 -15.42 -6.03
C SER A 371 -16.65 -15.27 -7.45
N TRP A 372 -17.53 -15.10 -8.44
CA TRP A 372 -17.15 -14.93 -9.85
C TRP A 372 -16.12 -13.81 -10.06
N TYR A 373 -16.25 -12.71 -9.30
CA TYR A 373 -15.29 -11.62 -9.37
C TYR A 373 -13.91 -12.02 -8.81
N VAL A 374 -13.87 -12.61 -7.62
CA VAL A 374 -12.60 -12.94 -6.97
C VAL A 374 -11.88 -14.07 -7.70
N GLU A 375 -12.60 -15.07 -8.19
CA GLU A 375 -12.01 -16.17 -8.96
C GLU A 375 -11.42 -15.65 -10.28
N GLN A 376 -12.17 -14.87 -11.07
CA GLN A 376 -11.63 -14.29 -12.31
C GLN A 376 -10.43 -13.37 -12.01
N LEU A 377 -10.51 -12.54 -10.97
CA LEU A 377 -9.41 -11.64 -10.62
C LEU A 377 -8.17 -12.43 -10.19
N THR A 378 -8.33 -13.51 -9.42
CA THR A 378 -7.23 -14.43 -9.06
C THR A 378 -6.60 -15.04 -10.31
N ASP A 379 -7.40 -15.50 -11.27
CA ASP A 379 -6.91 -16.07 -12.53
C ASP A 379 -6.13 -15.04 -13.36
N GLU A 380 -6.68 -13.84 -13.55
CA GLU A 380 -6.03 -12.78 -14.34
C GLU A 380 -4.72 -12.30 -13.69
N ILE A 381 -4.69 -12.19 -12.36
CA ILE A 381 -3.46 -11.88 -11.63
C ILE A 381 -2.45 -13.01 -11.81
N ALA A 382 -2.87 -14.27 -11.64
CA ALA A 382 -1.98 -15.42 -11.75
C ALA A 382 -1.32 -15.50 -13.14
N VAL A 383 -2.12 -15.40 -14.21
CA VAL A 383 -1.62 -15.42 -15.59
C VAL A 383 -0.62 -14.30 -15.82
N LYS A 384 -0.97 -13.05 -15.51
CA LYS A 384 -0.08 -11.90 -15.78
C LYS A 384 1.17 -11.91 -14.91
N ALA A 385 1.09 -12.36 -13.66
CA ALA A 385 2.24 -12.51 -12.79
C ALA A 385 3.18 -13.62 -13.30
N TRP A 386 2.63 -14.72 -13.80
CA TRP A 386 3.41 -15.80 -14.41
C TRP A 386 4.10 -15.36 -15.70
N GLU A 387 3.39 -14.66 -16.59
CA GLU A 387 3.97 -14.06 -17.81
C GLU A 387 5.15 -13.15 -17.44
N LYS A 388 4.96 -12.26 -16.47
CA LYS A 388 6.02 -11.35 -16.02
C LYS A 388 7.19 -12.08 -15.36
N PHE A 389 6.94 -13.11 -14.57
CA PHE A 389 7.98 -13.97 -14.01
C PHE A 389 8.79 -14.66 -15.13
N PHE A 390 8.11 -15.16 -16.15
CA PHE A 390 8.75 -15.81 -17.30
C PHE A 390 9.60 -14.83 -18.12
N ASP A 391 9.15 -13.59 -18.32
CA ASP A 391 9.94 -12.53 -18.95
C ASP A 391 11.24 -12.25 -18.17
N ILE A 392 11.16 -12.23 -16.83
CA ILE A 392 12.34 -12.07 -15.96
C ILE A 392 13.28 -13.28 -16.10
N HIS A 393 12.73 -14.49 -16.05
CA HIS A 393 13.50 -15.72 -16.15
C HIS A 393 14.25 -15.83 -17.49
N THR A 394 13.56 -15.57 -18.60
CA THR A 394 14.14 -15.57 -19.95
C THR A 394 15.17 -14.46 -20.18
N SER A 395 15.11 -13.38 -19.39
CA SER A 395 16.10 -12.30 -19.38
C SER A 395 17.36 -12.62 -18.52
N GLY A 396 17.49 -13.85 -18.02
CA GLY A 396 18.62 -14.28 -17.20
C GLY A 396 18.39 -14.17 -15.69
N GLY A 397 17.15 -13.96 -15.25
CA GLY A 397 16.77 -13.86 -13.84
C GLY A 397 16.73 -12.43 -13.32
N ILE A 398 16.51 -12.30 -12.00
CA ILE A 398 16.26 -10.99 -11.38
C ILE A 398 17.52 -10.11 -11.24
N LEU A 399 18.70 -10.71 -11.01
CA LEU A 399 19.92 -9.94 -10.73
C LEU A 399 20.38 -9.06 -11.91
N PRO A 400 20.45 -9.56 -13.16
CA PRO A 400 20.82 -8.71 -14.29
C PRO A 400 19.86 -7.52 -14.48
N LEU A 401 18.55 -7.74 -14.31
CA LEU A 401 17.55 -6.68 -14.46
C LEU A 401 17.68 -5.61 -13.37
N LEU A 402 18.07 -6.00 -12.14
CA LEU A 402 18.37 -5.07 -11.06
C LEU A 402 19.63 -4.25 -11.34
N GLN A 403 20.68 -4.88 -11.86
CA GLN A 403 21.92 -4.21 -12.25
C GLN A 403 21.71 -3.20 -13.38
N GLU A 404 20.85 -3.55 -14.35
CA GLU A 404 20.45 -2.67 -15.45
C GLU A 404 19.46 -1.56 -15.03
N GLY A 405 18.85 -1.66 -13.85
CA GLY A 405 17.86 -0.70 -13.35
C GLY A 405 16.44 -0.92 -13.86
N LYS A 406 16.17 -1.97 -14.63
CA LYS A 406 14.86 -2.21 -15.28
C LYS A 406 13.73 -2.40 -14.28
N ILE A 407 13.95 -3.20 -13.24
CA ILE A 407 12.95 -3.44 -12.18
C ILE A 407 12.58 -2.14 -11.48
N GLN A 408 13.59 -1.33 -11.15
CA GLN A 408 13.45 -0.05 -10.48
C GLN A 408 12.71 0.98 -11.36
N ASP A 409 12.97 0.95 -12.66
CA ASP A 409 12.31 1.79 -13.64
C ASP A 409 10.83 1.44 -13.77
N GLU A 410 10.50 0.16 -13.91
CA GLU A 410 9.11 -0.30 -14.01
C GLU A 410 8.29 -0.01 -12.74
N ILE A 411 8.87 -0.17 -11.55
CA ILE A 411 8.21 0.19 -10.29
C ILE A 411 7.94 1.69 -10.24
N ARG A 412 8.94 2.50 -10.62
CA ARG A 412 8.83 3.96 -10.63
C ARG A 412 7.79 4.46 -11.62
N ASP A 413 7.62 3.79 -12.75
CA ASP A 413 6.60 4.17 -13.74
C ASP A 413 5.18 3.91 -13.21
N VAL A 414 4.95 2.80 -12.49
CA VAL A 414 3.68 2.58 -11.78
C VAL A 414 3.49 3.61 -10.68
N PHE A 415 4.53 3.93 -9.90
CA PHE A 415 4.45 4.96 -8.85
C PHE A 415 4.05 6.33 -9.42
N LYS A 416 4.70 6.78 -10.50
CA LYS A 416 4.37 8.05 -11.18
C LYS A 416 2.92 8.08 -11.65
N LYS A 417 2.40 6.97 -12.17
CA LYS A 417 0.99 6.87 -12.57
C LYS A 417 0.07 7.02 -11.35
N ARG A 418 0.40 6.39 -10.22
CA ARG A 418 -0.35 6.53 -8.96
C ARG A 418 -0.30 7.97 -8.43
N GLU A 419 0.87 8.60 -8.44
CA GLU A 419 1.03 10.01 -8.03
C GLU A 419 0.20 10.94 -8.92
N HIS A 420 0.23 10.74 -10.24
CA HIS A 420 -0.57 11.53 -11.18
C HIS A 420 -2.07 11.33 -10.95
N ASP A 421 -2.53 10.09 -10.78
CA ASP A 421 -3.94 9.79 -10.52
C ASP A 421 -4.41 10.36 -9.17
N LEU A 422 -3.53 10.42 -8.17
CA LEU A 422 -3.82 11.08 -6.89
C LEU A 422 -3.83 12.61 -7.01
N ALA A 423 -2.85 13.18 -7.72
CA ALA A 423 -2.73 14.62 -7.89
C ALA A 423 -3.89 15.18 -8.72
N SER A 424 -4.35 14.45 -9.73
CA SER A 424 -5.56 14.75 -10.50
C SER A 424 -6.86 14.38 -9.76
N ARG A 425 -6.77 13.88 -8.52
CA ARG A 425 -7.90 13.48 -7.66
C ARG A 425 -8.82 12.41 -8.28
N LYS A 426 -8.30 11.64 -9.24
CA LYS A 426 -8.94 10.42 -9.75
C LYS A 426 -8.95 9.33 -8.67
N VAL A 427 -7.89 9.28 -7.86
CA VAL A 427 -7.82 8.47 -6.64
C VAL A 427 -7.93 9.37 -5.42
N SER A 428 -8.67 8.92 -4.41
CA SER A 428 -8.94 9.67 -3.19
C SER A 428 -8.16 9.11 -2.01
N ILE A 429 -7.50 9.99 -1.26
CA ILE A 429 -6.94 9.74 0.07
C ILE A 429 -7.64 10.71 1.03
N ILE A 430 -8.55 10.16 1.83
CA ILE A 430 -9.34 10.90 2.83
C ILE A 430 -8.41 11.52 3.87
N GLY A 431 -8.67 12.77 4.23
CA GLY A 431 -7.84 13.56 5.15
C GLY A 431 -6.62 14.21 4.48
N THR A 432 -6.36 13.90 3.20
CA THR A 432 -5.23 14.42 2.42
C THR A 432 -5.72 15.20 1.19
N ASN A 433 -5.89 14.57 0.02
CA ASN A 433 -6.31 15.27 -1.20
C ASN A 433 -7.84 15.44 -1.30
N VAL A 434 -8.59 14.73 -0.45
CA VAL A 434 -10.05 14.83 -0.33
C VAL A 434 -10.41 14.95 1.16
N TYR A 435 -11.31 15.89 1.46
CA TYR A 435 -11.71 16.25 2.83
C TYR A 435 -10.54 16.48 3.81
N PRO A 436 -9.51 17.27 3.46
CA PRO A 436 -8.46 17.63 4.41
C PRO A 436 -9.03 18.45 5.57
N ASN A 437 -8.61 18.14 6.80
CA ASN A 437 -8.92 18.94 7.98
C ASN A 437 -7.90 20.09 8.12
N PRO A 438 -8.27 21.37 7.88
CA PRO A 438 -7.32 22.49 7.94
C PRO A 438 -6.81 22.79 9.36
N ALA A 439 -7.53 22.35 10.39
CA ALA A 439 -7.15 22.54 11.78
C ALA A 439 -6.07 21.56 12.25
N ASP A 440 -5.86 20.48 11.51
CA ASP A 440 -4.81 19.51 11.81
C ASP A 440 -3.43 20.08 11.46
N ILE A 441 -2.59 20.21 12.47
CA ILE A 441 -1.23 20.74 12.35
C ILE A 441 -0.20 19.67 11.95
N GLY A 442 -0.62 18.40 11.90
CA GLY A 442 0.22 17.26 11.56
C GLY A 442 1.15 16.86 12.70
N SER A 443 1.49 15.57 12.73
CA SER A 443 2.51 15.03 13.62
C SER A 443 3.93 15.26 13.06
N ASP A 444 4.95 15.24 13.92
CA ASP A 444 6.34 15.31 13.47
C ASP A 444 6.79 13.97 12.88
N ARG A 445 7.44 14.03 11.71
CA ARG A 445 8.01 12.88 11.00
C ARG A 445 9.53 12.76 11.19
N SER A 446 10.19 13.76 11.77
CA SER A 446 11.66 13.90 11.79
C SER A 446 12.43 12.72 12.40
N ALA A 447 11.77 11.85 13.17
CA ALA A 447 12.35 10.67 13.80
C ALA A 447 11.72 9.33 13.36
N VAL A 448 10.95 9.30 12.26
CA VAL A 448 10.60 8.02 11.63
C VAL A 448 11.86 7.42 11.02
N LYS A 449 12.31 6.28 11.54
CA LYS A 449 13.48 5.58 11.01
C LYS A 449 13.17 5.06 9.61
N GLU A 450 14.07 5.35 8.67
CA GLU A 450 14.03 4.70 7.37
C GLU A 450 14.39 3.21 7.54
N ILE A 451 13.78 2.35 6.71
CA ILE A 451 14.16 0.94 6.64
C ILE A 451 15.59 0.88 6.07
N THR A 452 16.53 0.42 6.88
CA THR A 452 17.94 0.25 6.48
C THR A 452 18.31 -1.23 6.51
N SER A 453 19.09 -1.69 5.53
CA SER A 453 19.81 -2.95 5.69
C SER A 453 20.95 -2.80 6.69
N TYR A 454 21.37 -3.93 7.25
CA TYR A 454 22.59 -4.07 8.04
C TYR A 454 23.68 -4.85 7.31
N TYR A 455 23.50 -5.15 6.02
CA TYR A 455 24.55 -5.79 5.23
C TYR A 455 25.81 -4.93 5.17
N THR A 456 26.95 -5.60 5.28
CA THR A 456 28.25 -5.07 4.88
C THR A 456 28.76 -5.89 3.72
N LEU A 457 28.47 -5.44 2.48
CA LEU A 457 28.81 -6.21 1.28
C LEU A 457 30.31 -6.13 0.95
N PRO A 458 30.95 -7.24 0.58
CA PRO A 458 32.30 -7.21 0.02
C PRO A 458 32.26 -6.68 -1.43
N ASP A 459 33.13 -5.73 -1.76
CA ASP A 459 33.23 -5.07 -3.09
C ASP A 459 31.86 -4.73 -3.71
N PRO A 460 31.08 -3.81 -3.09
CA PRO A 460 29.75 -3.47 -3.59
C PRO A 460 29.80 -2.76 -4.95
N GLN A 461 28.88 -3.14 -5.81
CA GLN A 461 28.53 -2.43 -7.04
C GLN A 461 27.25 -1.62 -6.79
N SER A 462 27.24 -0.35 -7.21
CA SER A 462 26.04 0.47 -7.13
C SER A 462 25.02 0.09 -8.20
N ILE A 463 23.75 0.05 -7.79
CA ILE A 463 22.59 -0.08 -8.66
C ILE A 463 21.58 1.03 -8.30
N PRO A 464 20.60 1.36 -9.16
CA PRO A 464 19.54 2.26 -8.77
C PRO A 464 18.81 1.73 -7.53
N ALA A 465 18.74 2.53 -6.48
CA ALA A 465 18.00 2.18 -5.27
C ALA A 465 16.49 2.30 -5.50
N ILE A 466 15.73 1.39 -4.91
CA ILE A 466 14.29 1.47 -4.80
C ILE A 466 13.95 2.40 -3.64
N LYS A 467 13.19 3.47 -3.92
CA LYS A 467 12.82 4.48 -2.91
C LYS A 467 11.44 4.19 -2.35
N LEU A 468 11.38 3.88 -1.06
CA LEU A 468 10.12 3.70 -0.33
C LEU A 468 9.46 5.07 -0.14
N LYS A 469 8.22 5.23 -0.61
CA LYS A 469 7.51 6.52 -0.58
C LYS A 469 6.02 6.32 -0.35
N ARG A 470 5.43 7.21 0.44
CA ARG A 470 3.97 7.25 0.62
C ARG A 470 3.33 8.16 -0.42
N LEU A 471 2.15 7.77 -0.88
CA LEU A 471 1.41 8.55 -1.89
C LEU A 471 0.96 9.91 -1.35
N ALA A 472 0.79 10.05 -0.03
CA ALA A 472 0.38 11.28 0.61
C ALA A 472 1.51 12.33 0.73
N GLU A 473 2.78 11.94 0.63
CA GLU A 473 3.93 12.83 0.90
C GLU A 473 3.89 14.16 0.14
N PRO A 474 3.56 14.22 -1.17
CA PRO A 474 3.53 15.49 -1.89
C PRO A 474 2.53 16.50 -1.31
N PHE A 475 1.40 16.05 -0.76
CA PHE A 475 0.43 16.90 -0.10
C PHE A 475 0.85 17.25 1.33
N GLU A 476 1.48 16.31 2.03
CA GLU A 476 2.01 16.54 3.37
C GLU A 476 3.12 17.60 3.37
N GLU A 477 4.05 17.52 2.42
CA GLU A 477 5.10 18.52 2.20
C GLU A 477 4.51 19.92 2.00
N LEU A 478 3.45 20.03 1.19
CA LEU A 478 2.75 21.30 0.99
C LEU A 478 2.20 21.83 2.33
N ARG A 479 1.46 21.01 3.08
CA ARG A 479 0.90 21.45 4.36
C ARG A 479 1.97 21.83 5.38
N GLN A 480 3.08 21.10 5.42
CA GLN A 480 4.23 21.42 6.28
C GLN A 480 4.87 22.76 5.89
N ARG A 481 5.07 23.03 4.59
CA ARG A 481 5.55 24.33 4.09
C ARG A 481 4.63 25.48 4.47
N SER A 482 3.32 25.29 4.33
CA SER A 482 2.33 26.28 4.75
C SER A 482 2.41 26.54 6.26
N ALA A 483 2.49 25.48 7.08
CA ALA A 483 2.64 25.61 8.52
C ALA A 483 3.95 26.32 8.92
N ALA A 484 5.06 26.04 8.24
CA ALA A 484 6.33 26.73 8.43
C ALA A 484 6.24 28.21 8.03
N HIS A 485 5.56 28.54 6.94
CA HIS A 485 5.29 29.92 6.53
C HIS A 485 4.50 30.66 7.61
N ARG A 486 3.40 30.09 8.11
CA ARG A 486 2.59 30.69 9.19
C ARG A 486 3.41 31.00 10.44
N LYS A 487 4.35 30.14 10.82
CA LYS A 487 5.26 30.38 11.97
C LYS A 487 6.15 31.62 11.78
N VAL A 488 6.48 31.98 10.53
CA VAL A 488 7.37 33.12 10.20
C VAL A 488 6.58 34.39 9.91
N SER A 489 5.49 34.31 9.14
CA SER A 489 4.69 35.47 8.72
C SER A 489 3.61 35.87 9.73
N GLY A 490 3.20 34.95 10.62
CA GLY A 490 2.07 35.11 11.54
C GLY A 490 0.72 34.66 10.96
N GLU A 491 0.63 34.43 9.65
CA GLU A 491 -0.61 34.10 8.94
C GLU A 491 -0.38 32.95 7.94
N ALA A 492 -1.39 32.13 7.68
CA ALA A 492 -1.27 31.14 6.61
C ALA A 492 -1.29 31.82 5.22
N PRO A 493 -0.71 31.18 4.19
CA PRO A 493 -0.93 31.60 2.81
C PRO A 493 -2.42 31.61 2.50
N GLN A 494 -2.89 32.69 1.84
CA GLN A 494 -4.31 32.93 1.57
C GLN A 494 -4.59 33.16 0.09
N ILE A 495 -5.72 32.65 -0.39
CA ILE A 495 -6.30 32.95 -1.70
C ILE A 495 -7.73 33.49 -1.55
N GLY A 496 -8.18 34.25 -2.54
CA GLY A 496 -9.55 34.76 -2.61
C GLY A 496 -10.48 33.88 -3.45
N LEU A 497 -11.74 33.73 -3.04
CA LEU A 497 -12.82 33.25 -3.91
C LEU A 497 -13.78 34.39 -4.21
N LEU A 498 -14.01 34.64 -5.49
CA LEU A 498 -15.03 35.56 -5.97
C LEU A 498 -16.25 34.75 -6.38
N THR A 499 -17.36 34.90 -5.66
CA THR A 499 -18.58 34.14 -5.89
C THR A 499 -19.57 34.92 -6.75
N PHE A 500 -20.15 34.24 -7.75
CA PHE A 500 -21.10 34.82 -8.70
C PHE A 500 -22.42 34.06 -8.69
N GLY A 501 -23.52 34.78 -8.84
CA GLY A 501 -24.87 34.21 -8.83
C GLY A 501 -25.36 33.83 -7.42
N GLU A 502 -26.37 32.97 -7.37
CA GLU A 502 -26.96 32.49 -6.12
C GLU A 502 -26.10 31.41 -5.46
N LEU A 503 -26.28 31.20 -4.15
CA LEU A 503 -25.55 30.19 -3.36
C LEU A 503 -25.54 28.81 -4.03
N LYS A 504 -26.67 28.37 -4.58
CA LYS A 504 -26.79 27.06 -5.25
C LYS A 504 -25.89 26.94 -6.50
N ASN A 505 -25.57 28.05 -7.16
CA ASN A 505 -24.79 28.07 -8.39
C ASN A 505 -23.30 28.02 -8.10
N TYR A 506 -22.80 28.85 -7.17
CA TYR A 506 -21.37 28.93 -6.89
C TYR A 506 -20.88 27.92 -5.85
N LYS A 507 -21.76 27.43 -4.95
CA LYS A 507 -21.35 26.57 -3.83
C LYS A 507 -20.56 25.33 -4.25
N PRO A 508 -20.93 24.55 -5.28
CA PRO A 508 -20.15 23.38 -5.69
C PRO A 508 -18.71 23.72 -6.09
N HIS A 509 -18.52 24.81 -6.84
CA HIS A 509 -17.20 25.29 -7.24
C HIS A 509 -16.42 25.87 -6.06
N ALA A 510 -17.07 26.66 -5.20
CA ALA A 510 -16.45 27.20 -4.00
C ALA A 510 -16.00 26.10 -3.03
N ASP A 511 -16.83 25.08 -2.80
CA ASP A 511 -16.48 23.93 -1.95
C ASP A 511 -15.34 23.11 -2.56
N PHE A 512 -15.34 22.91 -3.89
CA PHE A 512 -14.22 22.27 -4.60
C PHE A 512 -12.91 23.05 -4.40
N MET A 513 -12.93 24.37 -4.58
CA MET A 513 -11.76 25.24 -4.43
C MET A 513 -11.26 25.30 -2.98
N LYS A 514 -12.17 25.35 -2.00
CA LYS A 514 -11.83 25.28 -0.57
C LYS A 514 -11.15 23.97 -0.23
N ALA A 515 -11.69 22.84 -0.68
CA ALA A 515 -11.08 21.54 -0.46
C ALA A 515 -9.70 21.41 -1.13
N LEU A 516 -9.55 21.96 -2.35
CA LEU A 516 -8.28 21.97 -3.07
C LEU A 516 -7.22 22.80 -2.35
N ALA A 517 -7.55 24.03 -1.95
CA ALA A 517 -6.66 24.92 -1.21
C ALA A 517 -6.25 24.33 0.14
N ALA A 518 -7.21 23.75 0.88
CA ALA A 518 -6.97 23.11 2.16
C ALA A 518 -6.00 21.93 2.07
N ALA A 519 -5.97 21.19 0.95
CA ALA A 519 -5.01 20.10 0.73
C ALA A 519 -3.55 20.61 0.68
N GLY A 520 -3.33 21.88 0.34
CA GLY A 520 -2.03 22.55 0.42
C GLY A 520 -1.83 23.40 1.67
N GLY A 521 -2.74 23.34 2.64
CA GLY A 521 -2.72 24.18 3.84
C GLY A 521 -2.95 25.66 3.55
N ILE A 522 -3.63 26.00 2.45
CA ILE A 522 -3.91 27.38 2.05
C ILE A 522 -5.29 27.77 2.58
N GLU A 523 -5.37 28.93 3.22
CA GLU A 523 -6.62 29.50 3.70
C GLU A 523 -7.37 30.22 2.56
N VAL A 524 -8.69 30.26 2.69
CA VAL A 524 -9.58 30.84 1.69
C VAL A 524 -10.41 31.95 2.32
N VAL A 525 -10.36 33.13 1.70
CA VAL A 525 -11.27 34.24 2.00
C VAL A 525 -12.28 34.38 0.86
N GLU A 526 -13.58 34.42 1.20
CA GLU A 526 -14.67 34.49 0.23
C GLU A 526 -15.25 35.90 0.15
N GLY A 527 -15.53 36.37 -1.06
CA GLY A 527 -16.13 37.67 -1.34
C GLY A 527 -17.07 37.64 -2.55
N SER A 528 -17.98 38.61 -2.60
CA SER A 528 -18.88 38.79 -3.75
C SER A 528 -18.10 39.19 -5.00
N GLY A 529 -18.38 38.54 -6.12
CA GLY A 529 -17.84 38.88 -7.43
C GLY A 529 -18.37 40.20 -8.01
N VAL A 530 -19.46 40.75 -7.46
CA VAL A 530 -20.01 42.06 -7.84
C VAL A 530 -19.10 43.20 -7.36
N ASP A 531 -18.52 43.05 -6.17
CA ASP A 531 -17.66 44.06 -5.52
C ASP A 531 -16.19 43.60 -5.52
N ALA A 532 -15.78 42.87 -6.56
CA ALA A 532 -14.50 42.16 -6.61
C ALA A 532 -13.29 43.07 -6.35
N ILE A 533 -13.26 44.27 -6.93
CA ILE A 533 -12.15 45.21 -6.78
C ILE A 533 -12.02 45.70 -5.32
N ASP A 534 -13.14 46.05 -4.69
CA ASP A 534 -13.15 46.50 -3.30
C ASP A 534 -12.79 45.37 -2.34
N PHE A 535 -13.28 44.15 -2.61
CA PHE A 535 -12.90 42.95 -1.89
C PHE A 535 -11.38 42.70 -1.95
N ILE A 536 -10.79 42.77 -3.15
CA ILE A 536 -9.35 42.57 -3.34
C ILE A 536 -8.55 43.64 -2.60
N LYS A 537 -8.94 44.92 -2.71
CA LYS A 537 -8.28 46.03 -1.99
C LYS A 537 -8.35 45.86 -0.47
N LYS A 538 -9.48 45.37 0.06
CA LYS A 538 -9.69 45.15 1.50
C LYS A 538 -8.89 43.97 2.05
N THR A 539 -8.82 42.88 1.30
CA THR A 539 -8.19 41.63 1.76
C THR A 539 -6.71 41.51 1.37
N SER A 540 -6.25 42.31 0.41
CA SER A 540 -4.87 42.27 -0.12
C SER A 540 -4.46 40.90 -0.68
N VAL A 541 -5.43 40.05 -1.08
CA VAL A 541 -5.14 38.78 -1.74
C VAL A 541 -4.78 39.01 -3.21
N HIS A 542 -3.74 38.33 -3.68
CA HIS A 542 -3.20 38.51 -5.03
C HIS A 542 -3.49 37.32 -5.95
N THR A 543 -4.00 36.21 -5.41
CA THR A 543 -4.39 35.01 -6.14
C THR A 543 -5.86 34.74 -5.85
N LEU A 544 -6.72 34.79 -6.88
CA LEU A 544 -8.16 34.61 -6.73
C LEU A 544 -8.74 33.62 -7.74
N CYS A 545 -9.81 32.94 -7.33
CA CYS A 545 -10.58 32.05 -8.20
C CYS A 545 -12.03 32.51 -8.30
N LEU A 546 -12.54 32.59 -9.53
CA LEU A 546 -13.93 32.91 -9.85
C LEU A 546 -14.77 31.62 -9.73
N CYS A 547 -15.84 31.67 -8.94
CA CYS A 547 -16.74 30.54 -8.66
C CYS A 547 -18.20 30.93 -8.97
N GLY A 548 -18.83 30.24 -9.91
CA GLY A 548 -20.21 30.47 -10.36
C GLY A 548 -20.64 29.40 -11.36
N SER A 549 -21.85 29.47 -11.90
CA SER A 549 -22.22 28.63 -13.05
C SER A 549 -21.67 29.22 -14.37
N ASP A 550 -21.69 28.44 -15.45
CA ASP A 550 -21.25 28.89 -16.78
C ASP A 550 -22.00 30.16 -17.24
N GLU A 551 -23.25 30.33 -16.82
CA GLU A 551 -24.08 31.51 -17.13
C GLU A 551 -23.73 32.74 -16.28
N ASP A 552 -23.15 32.52 -15.10
CA ASP A 552 -22.80 33.59 -14.16
C ASP A 552 -21.45 34.26 -14.50
N TYR A 553 -20.60 33.58 -15.27
CA TYR A 553 -19.28 34.08 -15.61
C TYR A 553 -19.32 35.17 -16.69
N LYS A 554 -18.74 36.33 -16.38
CA LYS A 554 -18.66 37.49 -17.29
C LYS A 554 -17.21 37.89 -17.52
N VAL A 555 -16.76 37.76 -18.78
CA VAL A 555 -15.40 38.14 -19.21
C VAL A 555 -15.06 39.60 -18.87
N GLN A 556 -16.06 40.49 -18.90
CA GLN A 556 -15.87 41.90 -18.55
C GLN A 556 -15.31 42.10 -17.13
N VAL A 557 -15.76 41.30 -16.16
CA VAL A 557 -15.28 41.40 -14.77
C VAL A 557 -13.78 41.10 -14.68
N VAL A 558 -13.30 40.12 -15.46
CA VAL A 558 -11.87 39.78 -15.53
C VAL A 558 -11.08 40.95 -16.11
N LYS A 559 -11.56 41.56 -17.20
CA LYS A 559 -10.94 42.73 -17.84
C LYS A 559 -10.88 43.92 -16.88
N ASP A 560 -11.95 44.17 -16.13
CA ASP A 560 -12.02 45.28 -15.18
C ASP A 560 -11.03 45.08 -14.02
N ILE A 561 -10.97 43.89 -13.42
CA ILE A 561 -10.00 43.56 -12.37
C ILE A 561 -8.57 43.72 -12.91
N LYS A 562 -8.26 43.21 -14.11
CA LYS A 562 -6.92 43.31 -14.70
C LYS A 562 -6.52 44.73 -15.06
N LYS A 563 -7.48 45.58 -15.42
CA LYS A 563 -7.25 46.99 -15.70
C LYS A 563 -6.88 47.77 -14.43
N GLU A 564 -7.57 47.54 -13.32
CA GLU A 564 -7.29 48.23 -12.05
C GLU A 564 -6.14 47.61 -11.24
N LEU A 565 -6.02 46.28 -11.28
CA LEU A 565 -5.13 45.48 -10.44
C LEU A 565 -4.36 44.46 -11.30
N PRO A 566 -3.46 44.93 -12.19
CA PRO A 566 -2.77 44.06 -13.17
C PRO A 566 -1.91 42.96 -12.53
N GLN A 567 -1.47 43.16 -11.28
CA GLN A 567 -0.68 42.21 -10.51
C GLN A 567 -1.48 41.00 -10.00
N VAL A 568 -2.81 41.08 -10.00
CA VAL A 568 -3.68 40.01 -9.47
C VAL A 568 -3.71 38.83 -10.44
N ARG A 569 -3.58 37.61 -9.90
CA ARG A 569 -3.69 36.35 -10.63
C ARG A 569 -5.11 35.83 -10.49
N LEU A 570 -5.74 35.50 -11.61
CA LEU A 570 -7.13 35.07 -11.66
C LEU A 570 -7.22 33.67 -12.25
N TYR A 571 -8.01 32.81 -11.64
CA TYR A 571 -8.33 31.45 -12.07
C TYR A 571 -9.84 31.30 -12.21
N LEU A 572 -10.30 30.37 -13.05
CA LEU A 572 -11.73 30.10 -13.23
C LEU A 572 -12.07 28.70 -12.73
N ALA A 573 -13.11 28.52 -11.91
CA ALA A 573 -13.53 27.20 -11.46
C ALA A 573 -14.57 26.57 -12.39
N GLY A 574 -14.39 25.30 -12.74
CA GLY A 574 -15.30 24.55 -13.60
C GLY A 574 -14.88 24.58 -15.07
N LYS A 575 -14.84 23.40 -15.70
CA LYS A 575 -14.42 23.24 -17.08
C LYS A 575 -15.39 23.97 -18.02
N GLN A 576 -14.85 24.79 -18.92
CA GLN A 576 -15.62 25.53 -19.92
C GLN A 576 -15.53 24.86 -21.30
N LYS A 577 -16.36 25.35 -22.23
CA LYS A 577 -16.16 25.08 -23.66
C LYS A 577 -14.88 25.75 -24.14
N GLU A 578 -14.17 25.15 -25.09
CA GLU A 578 -12.84 25.62 -25.54
C GLU A 578 -12.84 27.08 -26.01
N GLU A 579 -13.86 27.50 -26.75
CA GLU A 579 -14.01 28.89 -27.23
C GLU A 579 -14.16 29.89 -26.08
N VAL A 580 -14.95 29.53 -25.06
CA VAL A 580 -15.18 30.35 -23.87
C VAL A 580 -13.92 30.42 -23.03
N GLU A 581 -13.24 29.30 -22.84
CA GLU A 581 -11.97 29.24 -22.13
C GLU A 581 -10.88 30.11 -22.79
N ALA A 582 -10.81 30.12 -24.12
CA ALA A 582 -9.90 30.99 -24.86
C ALA A 582 -10.20 32.47 -24.61
N GLU A 583 -11.47 32.89 -24.64
CA GLU A 583 -11.87 34.27 -24.35
C GLU A 583 -11.48 34.70 -22.93
N PHE A 584 -11.66 33.83 -21.94
CA PHE A 584 -11.25 34.09 -20.56
C PHE A 584 -9.73 34.17 -20.40
N LYS A 585 -8.97 33.33 -21.09
CA LYS A 585 -7.50 33.37 -21.10
C LYS A 585 -6.98 34.67 -21.73
N GLU A 586 -7.55 35.10 -22.86
CA GLU A 586 -7.23 36.40 -23.48
C GLU A 586 -7.55 37.58 -22.57
N ALA A 587 -8.62 37.49 -21.77
CA ALA A 587 -8.98 38.51 -20.78
C ALA A 587 -8.06 38.53 -19.55
N GLY A 588 -7.20 37.51 -19.35
CA GLY A 588 -6.18 37.47 -18.30
C GLY A 588 -6.41 36.42 -17.20
N ILE A 589 -7.31 35.45 -17.39
CA ILE A 589 -7.33 34.22 -16.58
C ILE A 589 -6.05 33.42 -16.84
N GLN A 590 -5.38 32.97 -15.78
CA GLN A 590 -4.19 32.14 -15.88
C GLN A 590 -4.52 30.71 -16.26
N ASP A 591 -5.51 30.12 -15.60
CA ASP A 591 -5.93 28.75 -15.89
C ASP A 591 -7.38 28.47 -15.45
N VAL A 592 -7.95 27.39 -16.01
CA VAL A 592 -9.27 26.87 -15.64
C VAL A 592 -9.10 25.62 -14.77
N LEU A 593 -9.63 25.68 -13.56
CA LEU A 593 -9.47 24.66 -12.53
C LEU A 593 -10.69 23.74 -12.50
N HIS A 594 -10.47 22.44 -12.62
CA HIS A 594 -11.53 21.44 -12.67
C HIS A 594 -11.09 20.12 -12.05
N SER A 595 -11.97 19.11 -12.06
CA SER A 595 -11.75 17.82 -11.39
C SER A 595 -10.58 16.97 -11.89
N LYS A 596 -9.86 17.39 -12.95
CA LYS A 596 -8.65 16.70 -13.44
C LYS A 596 -7.39 17.55 -13.33
N THR A 597 -7.49 18.76 -12.79
CA THR A 597 -6.33 19.62 -12.56
C THR A 597 -5.37 18.91 -11.61
N ASN A 598 -4.07 18.93 -11.94
CA ASN A 598 -3.03 18.41 -11.07
C ASN A 598 -2.91 19.30 -9.82
N ALA A 599 -3.51 18.85 -8.72
CA ALA A 599 -3.59 19.58 -7.48
C ALA A 599 -2.19 19.87 -6.88
N VAL A 600 -1.27 18.90 -6.94
CA VAL A 600 0.07 19.06 -6.35
C VAL A 600 0.85 20.15 -7.09
N GLU A 601 0.85 20.14 -8.42
CA GLU A 601 1.52 21.16 -9.22
C GLU A 601 0.92 22.55 -9.01
N LEU A 602 -0.42 22.65 -9.04
CA LEU A 602 -1.12 23.91 -8.79
C LEU A 602 -0.80 24.48 -7.41
N LEU A 603 -0.85 23.64 -6.36
CA LEU A 603 -0.59 24.07 -5.00
C LEU A 603 0.87 24.47 -4.78
N ARG A 604 1.84 23.79 -5.43
CA ARG A 604 3.25 24.21 -5.44
C ARG A 604 3.42 25.58 -6.11
N GLU A 605 2.73 25.81 -7.22
CA GLU A 605 2.76 27.11 -7.90
C GLU A 605 2.12 28.20 -7.03
N TRP A 606 0.97 27.93 -6.39
CA TRP A 606 0.37 28.87 -5.45
C TRP A 606 1.26 29.18 -4.25
N HIS A 607 1.93 28.18 -3.67
CA HIS A 607 2.91 28.40 -2.60
C HIS A 607 4.02 29.35 -3.02
N LYS A 608 4.62 29.12 -4.20
CA LYS A 608 5.63 30.02 -4.76
C LYS A 608 5.08 31.43 -4.97
N GLN A 609 3.87 31.54 -5.51
CA GLN A 609 3.17 32.81 -5.75
C GLN A 609 2.85 33.59 -4.47
N LEU A 610 2.66 32.88 -3.35
CA LEU A 610 2.34 33.43 -2.02
C LEU A 610 3.59 33.59 -1.13
N GLY A 611 4.79 33.33 -1.64
CA GLY A 611 6.04 33.50 -0.89
C GLY A 611 6.29 32.41 0.17
N VAL A 612 5.64 31.26 0.06
CA VAL A 612 5.93 30.08 0.86
C VAL A 612 7.27 29.49 0.37
N LYS A 613 8.23 29.31 1.29
CA LYS A 613 9.55 28.78 0.96
C LYS A 613 9.47 27.28 0.60
N ALA A 614 10.33 26.87 -0.35
CA ALA A 614 10.46 25.49 -0.79
C ALA A 614 11.12 24.59 0.26
#